data_AF-A0A7K3H058-F1
#
_entry.id   AF-A0A7K3H058-F1
#
_cell.length_a   1.000
_cell.length_b   1.000
_cell.length_c   1.000
_cell.angle_alpha   90.00
_cell.angle_beta   90.00
_cell.angle_gamma   90.00
#
_symmetry.space_group_name_H-M   'P 1'
#
loop_
_entity.id
_entity.type
_entity.pdbx_description
1 polymer ?
#
loop_
_entity_poly.entity_id
_entity_poly.type
_entity_poly.pdbx_seq_one_letter_code
_entity_poly.pdbx_strand_id
1 'polypeptide(L)'
;MSSGRMPGLPHVDAVTPAVLVLPGPVSRGETPRLCDEARALLEATRAGVIVCDVGGLGPPGLAVVDLLARLELTARRVGGRIRLRDPDPALHALLDLVGLRFETEGQVEQREPPLRVEEAVEPGDPAV
;
A
#
# COMPACT_ATOMS: atom_id res chain seq x y z
N MET A 1 -11.97 35.62 12.33
CA MET A 1 -12.17 35.52 10.87
C MET A 1 -10.87 35.87 10.17
N SER A 2 -10.20 34.92 9.54
CA SER A 2 -9.58 35.10 8.21
C SER A 2 -9.09 33.74 7.71
N SER A 3 -9.55 33.41 6.52
CA SER A 3 -9.38 32.16 5.76
C SER A 3 -7.98 32.03 5.14
N GLY A 4 -7.50 30.79 4.97
CA GLY A 4 -6.28 30.51 4.22
C GLY A 4 -6.23 29.11 3.61
N ARG A 5 -6.94 28.91 2.50
CA ARG A 5 -6.64 27.99 1.37
C ARG A 5 -6.23 26.53 1.70
N MET A 6 -7.20 25.61 1.59
CA MET A 6 -6.98 24.35 0.84
C MET A 6 -7.13 24.69 -0.66
N PRO A 7 -6.51 23.99 -1.64
CA PRO A 7 -6.45 22.53 -1.69
C PRO A 7 -5.18 21.91 -2.31
N GLY A 8 -4.94 20.64 -2.00
CA GLY A 8 -4.07 19.78 -2.77
C GLY A 8 -4.48 18.34 -2.53
N LEU A 9 -5.37 17.82 -3.37
CA LEU A 9 -5.58 16.38 -3.47
C LEU A 9 -4.19 15.75 -3.69
N PRO A 10 -3.81 14.68 -2.96
CA PRO A 10 -2.57 13.99 -3.28
C PRO A 10 -2.69 13.50 -4.72
N HIS A 11 -1.75 13.97 -5.53
CA HIS A 11 -1.46 13.59 -6.90
C HIS A 11 -1.88 12.13 -7.17
N VAL A 12 -3.04 11.95 -7.80
CA VAL A 12 -3.43 10.65 -8.38
C VAL A 12 -2.68 10.56 -9.69
N ASP A 13 -1.41 10.17 -9.61
CA ASP A 13 -0.73 9.66 -10.78
C ASP A 13 -1.42 8.34 -11.12
N ALA A 14 -2.28 8.37 -12.14
CA ALA A 14 -2.76 7.18 -12.84
C ALA A 14 -1.63 6.57 -13.69
N VAL A 15 -0.41 6.57 -13.16
CA VAL A 15 0.77 5.90 -13.69
C VAL A 15 0.78 4.54 -13.02
N THR A 16 0.89 3.47 -13.82
CA THR A 16 1.09 2.12 -13.29
C THR A 16 2.19 2.20 -12.23
N PRO A 17 1.90 1.85 -10.96
CA PRO A 17 2.87 2.02 -9.90
C PRO A 17 4.14 1.25 -10.25
N ALA A 18 5.29 1.79 -9.87
CA ALA A 18 6.54 1.06 -9.98
C ALA A 18 6.47 -0.13 -9.01
N VAL A 19 6.18 -1.33 -9.52
CA VAL A 19 5.98 -2.53 -8.70
C VAL A 19 7.27 -3.34 -8.64
N LEU A 20 7.69 -3.71 -7.43
CA LEU A 20 8.74 -4.68 -7.15
C LEU A 20 8.09 -5.93 -6.53
N VAL A 21 8.14 -7.05 -7.24
CA VAL A 21 7.59 -8.33 -6.75
C VAL A 21 8.65 -9.06 -5.95
N LEU A 22 8.33 -9.45 -4.71
CA LEU A 22 9.25 -10.18 -3.83
C LEU A 22 8.86 -11.68 -3.82
N PRO A 23 9.50 -12.53 -4.67
CA PRO A 23 9.23 -13.96 -4.64
C PRO A 23 9.75 -14.58 -3.34
N GLY A 24 9.02 -15.54 -2.77
CA GLY A 24 9.44 -16.23 -1.55
C GLY A 24 10.39 -17.41 -1.80
N PRO A 25 10.93 -18.02 -0.72
CA PRO A 25 11.33 -17.36 0.52
C PRO A 25 12.62 -16.55 0.31
N VAL A 26 12.64 -15.31 0.80
CA VAL A 26 13.80 -14.42 0.63
C VAL A 26 14.99 -14.94 1.42
N SER A 27 16.09 -15.20 0.71
CA SER A 27 17.38 -15.46 1.32
C SER A 27 18.11 -14.15 1.60
N ARG A 28 18.97 -14.13 2.63
CA ARG A 28 19.78 -12.95 2.97
C ARG A 28 20.69 -12.48 1.82
N GLY A 29 21.03 -13.38 0.89
CA GLY A 29 21.86 -13.08 -0.28
C GLY A 29 21.15 -12.25 -1.36
N GLU A 30 19.82 -12.23 -1.37
CA GLU A 30 19.04 -11.51 -2.39
C GLU A 30 18.85 -10.03 -2.04
N THR A 31 19.00 -9.68 -0.77
CA THR A 31 18.77 -8.31 -0.28
C THR A 31 19.56 -7.23 -1.02
N PRO A 32 20.89 -7.37 -1.27
CA PRO A 32 21.63 -6.36 -2.03
C PRO A 32 21.08 -6.20 -3.45
N ARG A 33 20.80 -7.31 -4.14
CA ARG A 33 20.25 -7.30 -5.50
C ARG A 33 18.91 -6.58 -5.56
N LEU A 34 18.01 -6.86 -4.62
CA LEU A 34 16.68 -6.24 -4.56
C LEU A 34 16.76 -4.74 -4.22
N CYS A 35 17.73 -4.32 -3.40
CA CYS A 35 17.99 -2.90 -3.16
C CYS A 35 18.49 -2.18 -4.41
N ASP A 36 19.40 -2.79 -5.17
CA ASP A 36 19.89 -2.23 -6.44
C ASP A 36 18.76 -2.12 -7.46
N GLU A 37 17.90 -3.13 -7.54
CA GLU A 37 16.71 -3.14 -8.39
C GLU A 37 15.72 -2.02 -8.00
N ALA A 38 15.42 -1.86 -6.70
CA ALA A 38 14.58 -0.77 -6.22
C ALA A 38 15.17 0.61 -6.51
N ARG A 39 16.48 0.78 -6.34
CA ARG A 39 17.19 2.03 -6.65
C ARG A 39 17.10 2.36 -8.14
N ALA A 40 17.40 1.39 -9.00
CA ALA A 40 17.32 1.55 -10.45
C ALA A 40 15.89 1.88 -10.89
N LEU A 41 14.89 1.24 -10.29
CA LEU A 41 13.48 1.49 -10.57
C LEU A 41 13.05 2.91 -10.18
N LEU A 42 13.44 3.41 -9.00
CA LEU A 42 13.18 4.79 -8.56
C LEU A 42 13.85 5.81 -9.49
N GLU A 43 15.10 5.58 -9.86
CA GLU A 43 15.86 6.49 -10.74
C GLU A 43 15.29 6.52 -12.16
N ALA A 44 14.93 5.37 -12.72
CA ALA A 44 14.40 5.24 -14.08
C ALA A 44 13.00 5.83 -14.22
N THR A 45 12.12 5.59 -13.24
CA THR A 45 10.72 6.03 -13.29
C THR A 45 10.52 7.44 -12.75
N ARG A 46 11.48 7.94 -11.94
CA ARG A 46 11.30 9.13 -11.08
C ARG A 46 10.08 9.00 -10.16
N ALA A 47 9.65 7.77 -9.86
CA ALA A 47 8.53 7.54 -8.96
C ALA A 47 8.92 7.95 -7.54
N GLY A 48 7.99 8.62 -6.84
CA GLY A 48 8.15 8.89 -5.40
C GLY A 48 7.82 7.69 -4.51
N VAL A 49 7.18 6.65 -5.08
CA VAL A 49 6.72 5.46 -4.36
C VAL A 49 6.96 4.21 -5.21
N ILE A 50 7.57 3.18 -4.63
CA ILE A 50 7.55 1.81 -5.16
C ILE A 50 6.52 0.98 -4.38
N VAL A 51 5.75 0.18 -5.09
CA VAL A 51 4.87 -0.82 -4.49
C VAL A 51 5.61 -2.15 -4.41
N CYS A 52 5.86 -2.63 -3.20
CA CYS A 52 6.46 -3.95 -2.96
C CYS A 52 5.33 -4.97 -2.77
N ASP A 53 5.18 -5.88 -3.73
CA ASP A 53 4.29 -7.03 -3.60
C ASP A 53 4.95 -8.10 -2.73
N VAL A 54 4.35 -8.35 -1.57
CA VAL A 54 4.84 -9.29 -0.55
C VAL A 54 4.01 -10.56 -0.45
N GLY A 55 2.98 -10.72 -1.28
CA GLY A 55 2.05 -11.86 -1.21
C GLY A 55 2.71 -13.21 -1.50
N GLY A 56 3.87 -13.20 -2.17
CA GLY A 56 4.66 -14.40 -2.51
C GLY A 56 5.67 -14.84 -1.46
N LEU A 57 5.87 -14.11 -0.35
CA LEU A 57 7.01 -14.31 0.56
C LEU A 57 6.93 -15.58 1.43
N GLY A 58 5.73 -16.15 1.61
CA GLY A 58 5.51 -17.22 2.59
C GLY A 58 5.59 -16.71 4.04
N PRO A 59 5.79 -17.60 5.02
CA PRO A 59 5.76 -17.22 6.43
C PRO A 59 6.76 -16.09 6.77
N PRO A 60 6.34 -15.04 7.49
CA PRO A 60 7.20 -13.90 7.80
C PRO A 60 8.32 -14.28 8.77
N GLY A 61 9.49 -13.66 8.59
CA GLY A 61 10.64 -13.83 9.47
C GLY A 61 11.61 -12.65 9.40
N LEU A 62 12.66 -12.68 10.21
CA LEU A 62 13.60 -11.56 10.30
C LEU A 62 14.36 -11.28 8.98
N ALA A 63 14.48 -12.26 8.09
CA ALA A 63 15.04 -12.04 6.76
C ALA A 63 14.17 -11.11 5.91
N VAL A 64 12.85 -11.28 5.96
CA VAL A 64 11.88 -10.39 5.30
C VAL A 64 11.93 -8.99 5.92
N VAL A 65 12.02 -8.91 7.26
CA VAL A 65 12.14 -7.63 7.98
C VAL A 65 13.41 -6.88 7.56
N ASP A 66 14.57 -7.56 7.53
CA ASP A 66 15.84 -6.96 7.08
C ASP A 66 15.76 -6.47 5.63
N LEU A 67 15.14 -7.26 4.74
CA LEU A 67 14.89 -6.86 3.36
C LEU A 67 14.04 -5.58 3.29
N LEU A 68 12.84 -5.57 3.89
CA LEU A 68 11.92 -4.44 3.82
C LEU A 68 12.53 -3.17 4.42
N ALA A 69 13.25 -3.28 5.54
CA ALA A 69 13.95 -2.15 6.15
C ALA A 69 15.03 -1.56 5.22
N ARG A 70 15.77 -2.41 4.52
CA ARG A 70 16.81 -1.98 3.58
C ARG A 70 16.23 -1.38 2.31
N LEU A 71 15.11 -1.92 1.81
CA LEU A 71 14.37 -1.34 0.70
C LEU A 71 13.86 0.06 1.05
N GLU A 72 13.23 0.25 2.21
CA GLU A 72 12.77 1.57 2.66
C GLU A 72 13.93 2.56 2.84
N LEU A 73 15.05 2.12 3.44
CA LEU A 73 16.24 2.96 3.56
C LEU A 73 16.79 3.35 2.19
N THR A 74 16.80 2.43 1.23
CA THR A 74 17.27 2.67 -0.14
C THR A 74 16.37 3.68 -0.84
N ALA A 75 15.05 3.51 -0.72
CA ALA A 75 14.08 4.44 -1.28
C ALA A 75 14.23 5.84 -0.69
N ARG A 76 14.33 5.96 0.64
CA ARG A 76 14.51 7.25 1.33
C ARG A 76 15.76 7.98 0.91
N ARG A 77 16.87 7.28 0.66
CA ARG A 77 18.14 7.87 0.22
C ARG A 77 18.05 8.54 -1.15
N VAL A 78 17.10 8.12 -1.99
CA VAL A 78 16.84 8.74 -3.30
C VAL A 78 15.56 9.59 -3.31
N GLY A 79 14.99 9.88 -2.13
CA GLY A 79 13.81 10.75 -1.98
C GLY A 79 12.46 10.06 -2.19
N GLY A 80 12.43 8.73 -2.27
CA GLY A 80 11.21 7.92 -2.37
C GLY A 80 10.84 7.21 -1.07
N ARG A 81 9.82 6.34 -1.16
CA ARG A 81 9.36 5.44 -0.09
C ARG A 81 8.79 4.15 -0.69
N ILE A 82 8.61 3.12 0.13
CA ILE A 82 7.91 1.90 -0.30
C ILE A 82 6.51 1.76 0.33
N ARG A 83 5.61 1.12 -0.42
CA ARG A 83 4.26 0.74 0.01
C ARG A 83 4.11 -0.77 -0.18
N LEU A 84 3.54 -1.48 0.81
CA LEU A 84 3.34 -2.93 0.71
C LEU A 84 2.02 -3.25 0.02
N ARG A 85 2.04 -4.23 -0.88
CA ARG A 85 0.87 -4.87 -1.48
C ARG A 85 0.76 -6.30 -0.97
N ASP A 86 -0.45 -6.67 -0.57
CA ASP A 86 -0.82 -7.98 -0.04
C ASP A 86 0.04 -8.51 1.13
N PRO A 87 0.39 -7.67 2.14
CA PRO A 87 0.99 -8.17 3.39
C PRO A 87 0.02 -9.07 4.15
N ASP A 88 0.46 -10.29 4.46
CA ASP A 88 -0.31 -11.16 5.34
C ASP A 88 -0.39 -10.58 6.77
N PRO A 89 -1.43 -10.95 7.56
CA PRO A 89 -1.59 -10.43 8.92
C PRO A 89 -0.42 -10.72 9.88
N ALA A 90 0.30 -11.83 9.68
CA ALA A 90 1.46 -12.17 10.51
C ALA A 90 2.67 -11.30 10.16
N LEU A 91 2.88 -10.96 8.90
CA LEU A 91 3.90 -10.01 8.47
C LEU A 91 3.61 -8.63 9.08
N HIS A 92 2.34 -8.21 9.03
CA HIS A 92 1.89 -6.99 9.69
C HIS A 92 2.21 -6.96 11.18
N ALA A 93 1.82 -8.00 11.91
CA ALA A 93 2.08 -8.11 13.34
C ALA A 93 3.58 -8.09 13.65
N LEU A 94 4.41 -8.75 12.83
CA LEU A 94 5.85 -8.75 12.99
C LEU A 94 6.45 -7.35 12.76
N LEU A 95 6.00 -6.64 11.73
CA LEU A 95 6.45 -5.28 11.42
C LEU A 95 6.10 -4.30 12.55
N ASP A 96 4.88 -4.39 13.08
CA ASP A 96 4.45 -3.61 14.24
C ASP A 96 5.29 -3.93 15.49
N LEU A 97 5.57 -5.22 15.74
CA LEU A 97 6.40 -5.67 16.86
C LEU A 97 7.83 -5.10 16.79
N VAL A 98 8.43 -5.04 15.61
CA VAL A 98 9.79 -4.49 15.43
C VAL A 98 9.79 -2.97 15.23
N GLY A 99 8.63 -2.32 15.27
CA GLY A 99 8.49 -0.87 15.14
C GLY A 99 8.71 -0.33 13.73
N LEU A 100 8.61 -1.17 12.69
CA LEU A 100 8.70 -0.76 11.30
C LEU A 100 7.31 -0.54 10.72
N ARG A 101 7.04 0.68 10.25
CA ARG A 101 5.74 1.07 9.71
C ARG A 101 5.84 1.26 8.21
N PHE A 102 4.90 0.65 7.48
CA PHE A 102 4.77 0.78 6.05
C PHE A 102 3.35 1.21 5.68
N GLU A 103 3.23 2.02 4.64
CA GLU A 103 1.94 2.22 3.98
C GLU A 103 1.53 0.89 3.31
N THR A 104 0.25 0.53 3.34
CA THR A 104 -0.28 -0.61 2.61
C THR A 104 -1.21 -0.16 1.51
N GLU A 105 -1.18 -0.80 0.33
CA GLU A 105 -2.23 -0.59 -0.66
C GLU A 105 -3.57 -1.00 -0.06
N GLY A 106 -4.50 -0.03 -0.01
CA GLY A 106 -5.84 -0.31 0.48
C GLY A 106 -6.49 -1.31 -0.47
N GLN A 107 -7.02 -2.39 0.07
CA GLN A 107 -7.83 -3.29 -0.74
C GLN A 107 -9.05 -2.50 -1.22
N VAL A 108 -9.36 -2.60 -2.52
CA VAL A 108 -10.63 -2.12 -3.05
C VAL A 108 -11.72 -2.89 -2.30
N GLU A 109 -12.37 -2.24 -1.33
CA GLU A 109 -13.59 -2.78 -0.76
C GLU A 109 -14.53 -3.03 -1.93
N GLN A 110 -14.89 -4.29 -2.14
CA GLN A 110 -15.96 -4.63 -3.06
C GLN A 110 -17.20 -3.98 -2.47
N ARG A 111 -17.54 -2.81 -3.04
CA ARG A 111 -18.72 -2.00 -2.77
C ARG A 111 -19.88 -2.94 -2.41
N GLU A 112 -20.26 -2.97 -1.12
CA GLU A 112 -21.46 -3.69 -0.72
C GLU A 112 -22.60 -3.22 -1.64
N PRO A 113 -23.34 -4.13 -2.31
CA PRO A 113 -24.45 -3.71 -3.13
C PRO A 113 -25.41 -2.94 -2.24
N PRO A 114 -25.89 -1.75 -2.66
CA PRO A 114 -26.79 -0.95 -1.84
C PRO A 114 -28.01 -1.82 -1.53
N LEU A 115 -28.20 -2.14 -0.25
CA LEU A 115 -29.43 -2.75 0.24
C LEU A 115 -30.57 -1.82 -0.21
N ARG A 116 -31.42 -2.32 -1.12
CA ARG A 116 -32.63 -1.61 -1.52
C ARG A 116 -33.42 -1.39 -0.24
N VAL A 117 -33.53 -0.13 0.16
CA VAL A 117 -34.51 0.30 1.16
C VAL A 117 -35.85 0.26 0.45
N GLU A 118 -36.57 -0.84 0.55
CA GLU A 118 -38.01 -0.85 0.31
C GLU A 118 -38.72 -0.54 1.63
N GLU A 119 -39.89 0.10 1.51
CA GLU A 119 -40.83 0.57 2.53
C GLU A 119 -40.62 1.97 3.12
N ALA A 120 -41.63 2.83 3.21
CA ALA A 120 -43.01 2.76 2.73
C ALA A 120 -43.57 4.19 2.78
N VAL A 121 -44.28 4.64 1.75
CA VAL A 121 -45.40 5.57 1.90
C VAL A 121 -46.38 5.28 0.77
N GLU A 122 -47.54 4.74 1.11
CA GLU A 122 -48.71 4.74 0.24
C GLU A 122 -49.45 6.08 0.46
N PRO A 123 -49.53 6.97 -0.54
CA PRO A 123 -50.27 8.22 -0.42
C PRO A 123 -51.65 8.11 -1.11
N GLY A 124 -52.72 8.33 -0.36
CA GLY A 124 -54.09 8.56 -0.86
C GLY A 124 -55.12 7.67 -0.14
N ASP A 125 -56.30 8.12 0.30
CA ASP A 125 -57.12 9.29 -0.11
C ASP A 125 -58.21 9.54 0.98
N PRO A 126 -58.85 10.72 1.07
CA PRO A 126 -59.97 10.98 1.99
C PRO A 126 -61.33 10.75 1.32
N ALA A 127 -62.28 10.14 2.04
CA ALA A 127 -63.72 10.36 1.89
C ALA A 127 -64.48 9.66 3.02
N VAL A 128 -65.08 10.42 3.95
CA VAL A 128 -66.53 10.66 4.14
C VAL A 128 -66.70 11.79 5.15
#